data_AF-A0A4Q3Y9N5-F1
#
_entry.id   AF-A0A4Q3Y9N5-F1
#
_cell.length_a   1.000
_cell.length_b   1.000
_cell.length_c   1.000
_cell.angle_alpha   90.00
_cell.angle_beta   90.00
_cell.angle_gamma   90.00
#
_symmetry.space_group_name_H-M   'P 1'
#
loop_
_entity.id
_entity.type
_entity.pdbx_description
1 polymer ?
#
loop_
_entity_poly.entity_id
_entity_poly.type
_entity_poly.pdbx_seq_one_letter_code
_entity_poly.pdbx_strand_id
1 'polypeptide(L)'
;MAEPTPNSDRLFQPYDSAAYALAQRIERGEHLNASDFGSVRDRLDERYGQDITLLFHALNSGNVDATIALIDVGADLRVTDRAEGSSRDFIYYLSLPGGELIDQDGMNRLLRGYLAAGGDPDVRLQGSDRMPLIAQMGMGGMNLEGVRILLDAGADPWAQATQGSGLTGNLLTMVNSHQDQFSFYDELIDKGYFDNRTQDELFKFLSSLGSYAQRGDEISAEIQRIAMRVLKRNQDYIETSDRQATARIFKDHWQNPEPGVIPWETIRSDVVD
;
A
#
# COMPACT_ATOMS: atom_id res chain seq x y z
N MET A 1 27.27 -33.34 3.88
CA MET A 1 25.87 -32.99 4.24
C MET A 1 25.88 -31.52 4.58
N ALA A 2 24.91 -30.75 4.09
CA ALA A 2 24.75 -29.36 4.51
C ALA A 2 24.45 -29.32 6.02
N GLU A 3 24.89 -28.27 6.72
CA GLU A 3 24.65 -28.13 8.15
C GLU A 3 23.14 -28.01 8.45
N PRO A 4 22.62 -28.70 9.48
CA PRO A 4 21.22 -28.58 9.91
C PRO A 4 20.90 -27.14 10.30
N THR A 5 19.71 -26.64 9.93
CA THR A 5 19.30 -25.29 10.28
C THR A 5 18.39 -25.30 11.54
N PRO A 6 18.75 -24.55 12.61
CA PRO A 6 18.12 -24.71 13.92
C PRO A 6 16.61 -24.44 13.97
N ASN A 7 16.09 -23.52 13.15
CA ASN A 7 14.65 -23.24 13.16
C ASN A 7 13.87 -24.36 12.49
N SER A 8 14.35 -24.85 11.34
CA SER A 8 13.72 -25.94 10.61
C SER A 8 13.75 -27.25 11.38
N ASP A 9 14.85 -27.55 12.08
CA ASP A 9 14.96 -28.69 13.01
C ASP A 9 13.84 -28.64 14.07
N ARG A 10 13.70 -27.48 14.71
CA ARG A 10 12.69 -27.30 15.77
C ARG A 10 11.25 -27.31 15.25
N LEU A 11 11.01 -26.72 14.07
CA LEU A 11 9.65 -26.44 13.59
C LEU A 11 9.07 -27.56 12.72
N PHE A 12 9.89 -28.31 11.97
CA PHE A 12 9.39 -29.25 10.96
C PHE A 12 9.86 -30.69 11.17
N GLN A 13 11.08 -30.90 11.69
CA GLN A 13 11.69 -32.24 11.80
C GLN A 13 10.82 -33.27 12.55
N PRO A 14 10.15 -32.93 13.67
CA PRO A 14 9.34 -33.90 14.39
C PRO A 14 8.02 -34.30 13.69
N TYR A 15 7.64 -33.59 12.63
CA TYR A 15 6.27 -33.62 12.10
C TYR A 15 6.18 -34.23 10.70
N ASP A 16 7.03 -33.78 9.76
CA ASP A 16 7.01 -34.26 8.38
C ASP A 16 8.40 -34.14 7.75
N SER A 17 8.94 -35.28 7.30
CA SER A 17 10.26 -35.35 6.64
C SER A 17 10.35 -34.58 5.32
N ALA A 18 9.26 -34.52 4.54
CA ALA A 18 9.23 -33.83 3.26
C ALA A 18 9.15 -32.31 3.45
N ALA A 19 8.25 -31.85 4.34
CA ALA A 19 8.17 -30.43 4.71
C ALA A 19 9.47 -29.95 5.39
N TYR A 20 10.08 -30.78 6.24
CA TYR A 20 11.38 -30.50 6.86
C TYR A 20 12.50 -30.33 5.84
N ALA A 21 12.58 -31.19 4.82
CA ALA A 21 13.58 -31.05 3.76
C ALA A 21 13.43 -29.73 3.00
N LEU A 22 12.20 -29.28 2.73
CA LEU A 22 11.94 -27.96 2.14
C LEU A 22 12.30 -26.83 3.11
N ALA A 23 11.88 -26.90 4.37
CA ALA A 23 12.16 -25.87 5.38
C ALA A 23 13.67 -25.61 5.54
N GLN A 24 14.49 -26.66 5.52
CA GLN A 24 15.94 -26.55 5.54
C GLN A 24 16.50 -25.76 4.35
N ARG A 25 15.98 -26.02 3.14
CA ARG A 25 16.39 -25.30 1.93
C ARG A 25 15.97 -23.84 1.98
N ILE A 26 14.74 -23.60 2.45
CA ILE A 26 14.19 -22.26 2.68
C ILE A 26 15.08 -21.46 3.62
N GLU A 27 15.41 -22.01 4.79
CA GLU A 27 16.22 -21.33 5.82
C GLU A 27 17.67 -21.09 5.38
N ARG A 28 18.19 -21.90 4.45
CA ARG A 28 19.50 -21.67 3.82
C ARG A 28 19.48 -20.62 2.70
N GLY A 29 18.32 -20.05 2.37
CA GLY A 29 18.20 -19.10 1.27
C GLY A 29 18.28 -19.75 -0.11
N GLU A 30 18.02 -21.07 -0.22
CA GLU A 30 18.03 -21.73 -1.52
C GLU A 30 16.85 -21.28 -2.39
N HIS A 31 17.10 -21.16 -3.69
CA HIS A 31 16.07 -20.91 -4.69
C HIS A 31 15.22 -22.17 -4.90
N LEU A 32 13.90 -22.01 -4.85
CA LEU A 32 12.92 -23.08 -5.08
C LEU A 32 12.10 -22.81 -6.34
N ASN A 33 11.61 -23.87 -6.97
CA ASN A 33 10.67 -23.82 -8.08
C ASN A 33 9.50 -24.78 -7.84
N ALA A 34 8.49 -24.75 -8.73
CA ALA A 34 7.27 -25.52 -8.56
C ALA A 34 7.47 -27.05 -8.41
N SER A 35 8.55 -27.61 -8.99
CA SER A 35 8.83 -29.04 -8.91
C SER A 35 9.43 -29.46 -7.56
N ASP A 36 10.03 -28.53 -6.82
CA ASP A 36 10.63 -28.80 -5.51
C ASP A 36 9.58 -29.20 -4.46
N PHE A 37 8.35 -28.72 -4.59
CA PHE A 37 7.30 -28.96 -3.60
C PHE A 37 6.77 -30.39 -3.59
N GLY A 38 6.92 -31.15 -4.68
CA GLY A 38 6.60 -32.59 -4.73
C GLY A 38 5.30 -32.97 -4.01
N SER A 39 5.40 -33.88 -3.03
CA SER A 39 4.26 -34.35 -2.21
C SER A 39 3.73 -33.33 -1.21
N VAL A 40 4.45 -32.24 -0.96
CA VAL A 40 4.05 -31.17 -0.04
C VAL A 40 3.08 -30.19 -0.71
N ARG A 41 2.96 -30.21 -2.04
CA ARG A 41 2.12 -29.29 -2.82
C ARG A 41 0.65 -29.29 -2.41
N ASP A 42 0.09 -30.44 -2.03
CA ASP A 42 -1.32 -30.53 -1.63
C ASP A 42 -1.56 -30.15 -0.16
N ARG A 43 -0.50 -29.74 0.55
CA ARG A 43 -0.48 -29.45 1.99
C ARG A 43 0.41 -28.26 2.36
N LEU A 44 0.53 -27.29 1.45
CA LEU A 44 1.36 -26.09 1.62
C LEU A 44 0.97 -25.27 2.85
N ASP A 45 -0.32 -25.28 3.19
CA ASP A 45 -0.93 -24.50 4.26
C ASP A 45 -1.02 -25.26 5.59
N GLU A 46 -0.49 -26.48 5.64
CA GLU A 46 -0.41 -27.21 6.90
C GLU A 46 0.48 -26.48 7.91
N ARG A 47 0.07 -26.58 9.17
CA ARG A 47 0.74 -25.95 10.30
C ARG A 47 1.65 -26.96 10.99
N TYR A 48 2.87 -26.53 11.25
CA TYR A 48 3.92 -27.30 11.92
C TYR A 48 4.41 -26.56 13.16
N GLY A 49 5.21 -27.21 14.01
CA GLY A 49 5.92 -26.55 15.10
C GLY A 49 5.05 -25.57 15.89
N GLN A 50 5.50 -24.33 16.04
CA GLN A 50 4.73 -23.24 16.67
C GLN A 50 3.63 -22.70 15.76
N ASP A 51 2.85 -23.60 15.19
CA ASP A 51 1.69 -23.30 14.36
C ASP A 51 2.00 -22.50 13.08
N ILE A 52 3.21 -22.70 12.54
CA ILE A 52 3.75 -21.99 11.37
C ILE A 52 3.51 -22.79 10.08
N THR A 53 3.22 -22.10 8.98
CA THR A 53 3.18 -22.69 7.63
C THR A 53 4.52 -22.52 6.91
N LEU A 54 4.71 -23.20 5.78
CA LEU A 54 5.92 -23.00 4.95
C LEU A 54 6.04 -21.56 4.43
N LEU A 55 4.92 -20.90 4.11
CA LEU A 55 4.90 -19.50 3.67
C LEU A 55 5.47 -18.56 4.73
N PHE A 56 5.00 -18.69 5.97
CA PHE A 56 5.51 -17.83 7.07
C PHE A 56 6.92 -18.21 7.50
N HIS A 57 7.33 -19.47 7.36
CA HIS A 57 8.72 -19.86 7.56
C HIS A 57 9.65 -19.22 6.51
N ALA A 58 9.22 -19.17 5.24
CA ALA A 58 9.98 -18.50 4.17
C ALA A 58 10.11 -16.99 4.41
N LEU A 59 9.02 -16.33 4.79
CA LEU A 59 9.04 -14.92 5.20
C LEU A 59 9.98 -14.67 6.38
N ASN A 60 9.87 -15.48 7.45
CA ASN A 60 10.72 -15.33 8.64
C ASN A 60 12.20 -15.67 8.39
N SER A 61 12.50 -16.40 7.32
CA SER A 61 13.86 -16.70 6.87
C SER A 61 14.42 -15.63 5.92
N GLY A 62 13.63 -14.63 5.53
CA GLY A 62 14.02 -13.64 4.52
C GLY A 62 14.16 -14.19 3.10
N ASN A 63 13.68 -15.41 2.84
CA ASN A 63 13.86 -16.06 1.55
C ASN A 63 12.73 -15.64 0.58
N VAL A 64 12.96 -14.49 -0.08
CA VAL A 64 12.03 -13.89 -1.06
C VAL A 64 11.73 -14.88 -2.20
N ASP A 65 12.74 -15.58 -2.71
CA ASP A 65 12.58 -16.51 -3.83
C ASP A 65 11.70 -17.71 -3.47
N ALA A 66 11.94 -18.32 -2.30
CA ALA A 66 11.10 -19.41 -1.82
C ALA A 66 9.67 -18.95 -1.51
N THR A 67 9.52 -17.73 -1.01
CA THR A 67 8.20 -17.13 -0.76
C THR A 67 7.43 -16.96 -2.07
N ILE A 68 8.07 -16.43 -3.13
CA ILE A 68 7.47 -16.32 -4.47
C ILE A 68 7.11 -17.71 -5.01
N ALA A 69 8.02 -18.68 -4.88
CA ALA A 69 7.76 -20.05 -5.34
C ALA A 69 6.54 -20.68 -4.64
N LEU A 70 6.35 -20.43 -3.34
CA LEU A 70 5.17 -20.86 -2.57
C LEU A 70 3.88 -20.19 -3.06
N ILE A 71 3.94 -18.89 -3.37
CA ILE A 71 2.81 -18.15 -3.97
C ILE A 71 2.45 -18.77 -5.33
N ASP A 72 3.44 -19.00 -6.19
CA ASP A 72 3.25 -19.53 -7.55
C ASP A 72 2.62 -20.93 -7.57
N VAL A 73 2.92 -21.76 -6.57
CA VAL A 73 2.31 -23.10 -6.46
C VAL A 73 0.95 -23.12 -5.76
N GLY A 74 0.49 -21.98 -5.27
CA GLY A 74 -0.86 -21.79 -4.73
C GLY A 74 -0.99 -21.90 -3.21
N ALA A 75 0.04 -21.52 -2.44
CA ALA A 75 -0.11 -21.35 -0.99
C ALA A 75 -1.24 -20.34 -0.67
N ASP A 76 -2.05 -20.62 0.34
CA ASP A 76 -3.16 -19.76 0.73
C ASP A 76 -2.66 -18.52 1.48
N LEU A 77 -2.74 -17.38 0.79
CA LEU A 77 -2.28 -16.08 1.27
C LEU A 77 -3.18 -15.47 2.35
N ARG A 78 -4.33 -16.08 2.66
CA ARG A 78 -5.27 -15.65 3.71
C ARG A 78 -5.11 -16.42 5.01
N VAL A 79 -4.32 -17.48 5.01
CA VAL A 79 -3.91 -18.15 6.25
C VAL A 79 -3.11 -17.16 7.10
N THR A 80 -3.45 -17.06 8.38
CA THR A 80 -2.78 -16.18 9.33
C THR A 80 -1.47 -16.78 9.83
N ASP A 81 -0.51 -15.93 10.20
CA ASP A 81 0.80 -16.33 10.71
C ASP A 81 0.74 -17.20 11.98
N ARG A 82 -0.40 -17.16 12.68
CA ARG A 82 -0.77 -18.02 13.82
C ARG A 82 -2.28 -18.30 13.76
N ALA A 83 -2.70 -19.49 14.15
CA ALA A 83 -4.09 -19.94 14.13
C ALA A 83 -4.96 -19.18 15.14
N GLU A 84 -4.40 -18.80 16.29
CA GLU A 84 -5.13 -18.08 17.33
C GLU A 84 -4.52 -16.72 17.60
N GLY A 85 -5.39 -15.72 17.77
CA GLY A 85 -5.01 -14.38 18.24
C GLY A 85 -4.23 -13.52 17.24
N SER A 86 -4.15 -13.90 15.96
CA SER A 86 -3.53 -13.09 14.91
C SER A 86 -4.49 -12.85 13.75
N SER A 87 -4.46 -11.62 13.22
CA SER A 87 -5.13 -11.22 11.98
C SER A 87 -4.14 -10.97 10.84
N ARG A 88 -2.87 -11.37 11.02
CA ARG A 88 -1.78 -11.08 10.08
C ARG A 88 -1.64 -12.23 9.10
N ASP A 89 -2.16 -12.05 7.90
CA ASP A 89 -1.96 -12.94 6.77
C ASP A 89 -0.82 -12.41 5.87
N PHE A 90 -0.56 -13.04 4.73
CA PHE A 90 0.50 -12.60 3.82
C PHE A 90 0.33 -11.15 3.35
N ILE A 91 -0.91 -10.70 3.15
CA ILE A 91 -1.24 -9.33 2.72
C ILE A 91 -0.82 -8.30 3.78
N TYR A 92 -0.96 -8.62 5.07
CA TYR A 92 -0.43 -7.77 6.14
C TYR A 92 1.08 -7.55 5.98
N TYR A 93 1.85 -8.60 5.68
CA TYR A 93 3.30 -8.49 5.52
C TYR A 93 3.68 -7.66 4.29
N LEU A 94 2.98 -7.81 3.16
CA LEU A 94 3.18 -6.96 1.96
C LEU A 94 3.03 -5.47 2.25
N SER A 95 2.25 -5.12 3.26
CA SER A 95 2.01 -3.73 3.64
C SER A 95 3.14 -3.09 4.45
N LEU A 96 4.10 -3.88 4.93
CA LEU A 96 5.21 -3.39 5.75
C LEU A 96 6.29 -2.74 4.87
N PRO A 97 7.05 -1.75 5.40
CA PRO A 97 8.10 -1.05 4.66
C PRO A 97 9.36 -1.91 4.39
N GLY A 98 9.36 -3.18 4.79
CA GLY A 98 10.55 -4.03 4.87
C GLY A 98 11.28 -3.87 6.21
N GLY A 99 12.44 -4.52 6.32
CA GLY A 99 13.28 -4.54 7.52
C GLY A 99 14.60 -5.26 7.26
N GLU A 100 15.26 -5.70 8.33
CA GLU A 100 16.57 -6.36 8.25
C GLU A 100 16.54 -7.69 7.46
N LEU A 101 15.43 -8.43 7.55
CA LEU A 101 15.30 -9.75 6.91
C LEU A 101 14.86 -9.67 5.44
N ILE A 102 13.95 -8.75 5.13
CA ILE A 102 13.45 -8.50 3.77
C ILE A 102 13.43 -6.99 3.64
N ASP A 103 14.37 -6.45 2.88
CA ASP A 103 14.43 -5.03 2.60
C ASP A 103 13.25 -4.60 1.70
N GLN A 104 13.16 -3.29 1.44
CA GLN A 104 12.07 -2.73 0.66
C GLN A 104 12.03 -3.29 -0.78
N ASP A 105 13.19 -3.54 -1.40
CA ASP A 105 13.28 -4.15 -2.73
C ASP A 105 12.75 -5.59 -2.69
N GLY A 106 13.09 -6.36 -1.65
CA GLY A 106 12.53 -7.67 -1.38
C GLY A 106 11.01 -7.63 -1.23
N MET A 107 10.48 -6.66 -0.49
CA MET A 107 9.04 -6.45 -0.36
C MET A 107 8.37 -6.13 -1.70
N ASN A 108 9.01 -5.29 -2.52
CA ASN A 108 8.55 -4.98 -3.87
C ASN A 108 8.57 -6.20 -4.79
N ARG A 109 9.57 -7.08 -4.66
CA ARG A 109 9.62 -8.35 -5.38
C ARG A 109 8.50 -9.30 -4.94
N LEU A 110 8.21 -9.40 -3.64
CA LEU A 110 7.08 -10.17 -3.13
C LEU A 110 5.74 -9.65 -3.65
N LEU A 111 5.57 -8.32 -3.68
CA LEU A 111 4.37 -7.69 -4.23
C LEU A 111 4.20 -7.99 -5.73
N ARG A 112 5.27 -7.93 -6.52
CA ARG A 112 5.24 -8.33 -7.94
C ARG A 112 4.90 -9.82 -8.10
N GLY A 113 5.45 -10.69 -7.25
CA GLY A 113 5.13 -12.12 -7.24
C GLY A 113 3.65 -12.37 -6.93
N TYR A 114 3.11 -11.68 -5.91
CA TYR A 114 1.68 -11.72 -5.59
C TYR A 114 0.81 -11.37 -6.79
N LEU A 115 1.07 -10.24 -7.45
CA LEU A 115 0.31 -9.79 -8.61
C LEU A 115 0.48 -10.72 -9.82
N ALA A 116 1.70 -11.22 -10.06
CA ALA A 116 1.98 -12.18 -11.14
C ALA A 116 1.21 -13.50 -10.98
N ALA A 117 0.97 -13.93 -9.75
CA ALA A 117 0.15 -15.10 -9.42
C ALA A 117 -1.37 -14.82 -9.45
N GLY A 118 -1.80 -13.65 -9.95
CA GLY A 118 -3.22 -13.27 -10.03
C GLY A 118 -3.76 -12.63 -8.76
N GLY A 119 -2.89 -12.10 -7.90
CA GLY A 119 -3.27 -11.29 -6.76
C GLY A 119 -4.12 -10.08 -7.14
N ASP A 120 -5.06 -9.72 -6.26
CA ASP A 120 -5.95 -8.59 -6.41
C ASP A 120 -5.23 -7.28 -6.03
N PRO A 121 -5.05 -6.32 -6.95
CA PRO A 121 -4.40 -5.05 -6.63
C PRO A 121 -5.22 -4.18 -5.65
N ASP A 122 -6.53 -4.43 -5.53
CA ASP A 122 -7.43 -3.76 -4.57
C ASP A 122 -7.63 -4.57 -3.28
N VAL A 123 -6.76 -5.56 -3.04
CA VAL A 123 -6.83 -6.40 -1.86
C VAL A 123 -6.83 -5.58 -0.57
N ARG A 124 -7.63 -6.03 0.38
CA ARG A 124 -7.80 -5.38 1.68
C ARG A 124 -7.20 -6.24 2.77
N LEU A 125 -6.54 -5.60 3.74
CA LEU A 125 -6.03 -6.25 4.93
C LEU A 125 -7.16 -6.95 5.69
N GLN A 126 -6.83 -8.01 6.43
CA GLN A 126 -7.76 -8.62 7.36
C GLN A 126 -7.93 -7.79 8.65
N GLY A 127 -9.00 -8.08 9.39
CA GLY A 127 -9.37 -7.37 10.62
C GLY A 127 -10.50 -6.38 10.41
N SER A 128 -10.80 -5.59 11.46
CA SER A 128 -11.96 -4.69 11.51
C SER A 128 -11.88 -3.52 10.52
N ASP A 129 -10.67 -3.02 10.26
CA ASP A 129 -10.48 -1.78 9.48
C ASP A 129 -10.44 -2.03 7.97
N ARG A 130 -10.17 -3.29 7.56
CA ARG A 130 -10.05 -3.76 6.17
C ARG A 130 -9.46 -2.69 5.24
N MET A 131 -8.32 -2.12 5.57
CA MET A 131 -7.71 -1.05 4.77
C MET A 131 -7.29 -1.59 3.39
N PRO A 132 -7.49 -0.85 2.28
CA PRO A 132 -6.88 -1.21 1.01
C PRO A 132 -5.36 -1.28 1.15
N LEU A 133 -4.73 -2.29 0.57
CA LEU A 133 -3.28 -2.47 0.64
C LEU A 133 -2.55 -1.22 0.15
N ILE A 134 -3.00 -0.65 -0.97
CA ILE A 134 -2.42 0.57 -1.54
C ILE A 134 -2.45 1.76 -0.57
N ALA A 135 -3.54 1.92 0.19
CA ALA A 135 -3.66 2.99 1.18
C ALA A 135 -2.77 2.75 2.39
N GLN A 136 -2.66 1.49 2.85
CA GLN A 136 -1.77 1.11 3.95
C GLN A 136 -0.29 1.35 3.59
N MET A 137 0.13 1.01 2.38
CA MET A 137 1.50 1.28 1.88
C MET A 137 1.80 2.78 1.75
N GLY A 138 0.74 3.60 1.67
CA GLY A 138 0.84 5.05 1.66
C GLY A 138 0.97 5.72 3.03
N MET A 139 0.88 4.97 4.14
CA MET A 139 1.02 5.53 5.49
C MET A 139 2.47 5.52 5.98
N GLY A 140 2.94 6.65 6.52
CA GLY A 140 4.11 6.82 7.40
C GLY A 140 5.35 5.98 7.09
N GLY A 141 6.21 6.46 6.18
CA GLY A 141 7.46 5.79 5.77
C GLY A 141 7.39 5.14 4.37
N MET A 142 6.55 5.72 3.49
CA MET A 142 6.01 5.13 2.27
C MET A 142 6.96 4.26 1.43
N ASN A 143 6.44 3.09 1.06
CA ASN A 143 6.94 2.36 -0.09
C ASN A 143 6.27 2.88 -1.38
N LEU A 144 6.67 4.08 -1.82
CA LEU A 144 6.15 4.73 -3.03
C LEU A 144 6.33 3.86 -4.29
N GLU A 145 7.42 3.09 -4.37
CA GLU A 145 7.58 2.13 -5.46
C GLU A 145 6.50 1.03 -5.38
N GLY A 146 6.27 0.44 -4.22
CA GLY A 146 5.18 -0.52 -4.01
C GLY A 146 3.80 0.04 -4.37
N VAL A 147 3.54 1.31 -4.03
CA VAL A 147 2.33 2.02 -4.48
C VAL A 147 2.26 2.09 -6.00
N ARG A 148 3.35 2.48 -6.68
CA ARG A 148 3.39 2.49 -8.15
C ARG A 148 3.16 1.11 -8.76
N ILE A 149 3.72 0.06 -8.16
CA ILE A 149 3.48 -1.33 -8.59
C ILE A 149 1.99 -1.67 -8.55
N LEU A 150 1.30 -1.31 -7.46
CA LEU A 150 -0.15 -1.52 -7.34
C LEU A 150 -0.95 -0.68 -8.34
N LEU A 151 -0.59 0.59 -8.52
CA LEU A 151 -1.23 1.48 -9.49
C LEU A 151 -1.09 0.97 -10.93
N ASP A 152 0.11 0.53 -11.31
CA ASP A 152 0.39 -0.06 -12.62
C ASP A 152 -0.37 -1.38 -12.84
N ALA A 153 -0.70 -2.09 -11.75
CA ALA A 153 -1.57 -3.26 -11.77
C ALA A 153 -3.07 -2.92 -11.73
N GLY A 154 -3.45 -1.65 -11.64
CA GLY A 154 -4.83 -1.18 -11.70
C GLY A 154 -5.50 -0.94 -10.34
N ALA A 155 -4.74 -0.89 -9.24
CA ALA A 155 -5.31 -0.54 -7.94
C ALA A 155 -5.96 0.86 -7.96
N ASP A 156 -7.08 0.99 -7.25
CA ASP A 156 -7.81 2.25 -7.10
C ASP A 156 -7.22 3.10 -5.96
N PRO A 157 -6.54 4.25 -6.26
CA PRO A 157 -6.04 5.14 -5.23
C PRO A 157 -7.16 5.83 -4.43
N TRP A 158 -8.40 5.83 -4.92
CA TRP A 158 -9.57 6.42 -4.26
C TRP A 158 -10.29 5.45 -3.33
N ALA A 159 -9.90 4.18 -3.33
CA ALA A 159 -10.49 3.15 -2.49
C ALA A 159 -10.50 3.58 -1.02
N GLN A 160 -11.69 3.70 -0.45
CA GLN A 160 -11.86 4.20 0.91
C GLN A 160 -11.37 3.16 1.91
N ALA A 161 -10.53 3.58 2.85
CA ALA A 161 -10.22 2.93 4.10
C ALA A 161 -11.26 3.34 5.16
N THR A 162 -11.69 2.39 5.99
CA THR A 162 -12.60 2.64 7.09
C THR A 162 -11.94 2.17 8.37
N GLN A 163 -11.36 3.08 9.14
CA GLN A 163 -10.86 2.71 10.47
C GLN A 163 -12.02 2.74 11.48
N GLY A 164 -12.09 1.77 12.40
CA GLY A 164 -13.09 1.73 13.48
C GLY A 164 -13.14 2.97 14.39
N SER A 165 -12.17 3.89 14.27
CA SER A 165 -12.07 5.18 14.95
C SER A 165 -12.73 6.36 14.19
N GLY A 166 -13.25 6.13 12.97
CA GLY A 166 -13.85 7.17 12.12
C GLY A 166 -12.88 7.85 11.15
N LEU A 167 -11.57 7.52 11.19
CA LEU A 167 -10.64 7.90 10.13
C LEU A 167 -11.04 7.20 8.83
N THR A 168 -11.66 7.99 7.95
CA THR A 168 -12.03 7.60 6.59
C THR A 168 -11.13 8.36 5.65
N GLY A 169 -10.39 7.64 4.80
CA GLY A 169 -9.48 8.24 3.86
C GLY A 169 -9.12 7.24 2.76
N ASN A 170 -8.26 7.63 1.85
CA ASN A 170 -7.71 6.78 0.80
C ASN A 170 -6.22 7.12 0.62
N LEU A 171 -5.54 6.47 -0.33
CA LEU A 171 -4.13 6.76 -0.62
C LEU A 171 -3.90 8.27 -0.77
N LEU A 172 -4.74 8.96 -1.54
CA LEU A 172 -4.58 10.39 -1.83
C LEU A 172 -4.69 11.30 -0.62
N THR A 173 -5.37 10.88 0.45
CA THR A 173 -5.37 11.65 1.70
C THR A 173 -4.21 11.27 2.63
N MET A 174 -3.71 10.03 2.54
CA MET A 174 -2.64 9.53 3.41
C MET A 174 -1.27 10.10 3.03
N VAL A 175 -1.05 10.42 1.75
CA VAL A 175 0.24 10.94 1.27
C VAL A 175 0.44 12.45 1.51
N ASN A 176 -0.58 13.16 2.02
CA ASN A 176 -0.53 14.62 2.22
C ASN A 176 0.53 15.11 3.23
N SER A 177 1.10 14.23 4.05
CA SER A 177 2.13 14.58 5.03
C SER A 177 3.56 14.27 4.55
N HIS A 178 3.72 13.74 3.33
CA HIS A 178 5.03 13.32 2.81
C HIS A 178 5.76 14.45 2.07
N GLN A 179 7.09 14.39 2.10
CA GLN A 179 7.96 15.38 1.44
C GLN A 179 7.78 15.37 -0.10
N ASP A 180 7.58 14.18 -0.68
CA ASP A 180 7.50 13.96 -2.13
C ASP A 180 6.05 13.98 -2.67
N GLN A 181 5.09 14.39 -1.82
CA GLN A 181 3.67 14.33 -2.13
C GLN A 181 3.31 15.09 -3.42
N PHE A 182 3.92 16.24 -3.67
CA PHE A 182 3.57 17.09 -4.81
C PHE A 182 3.99 16.45 -6.13
N SER A 183 5.23 15.95 -6.20
CA SER A 183 5.71 15.18 -7.35
C SER A 183 4.90 13.91 -7.59
N PHE A 184 4.47 13.24 -6.50
CA PHE A 184 3.59 12.09 -6.61
C PHE A 184 2.19 12.46 -7.12
N TYR A 185 1.59 13.56 -6.66
CA TYR A 185 0.34 14.06 -7.20
C TYR A 185 0.46 14.46 -8.66
N ASP A 186 1.58 15.06 -9.06
CA ASP A 186 1.83 15.39 -10.46
C ASP A 186 1.75 14.13 -11.33
N GLU A 187 2.42 13.05 -10.92
CA GLU A 187 2.34 11.75 -11.58
C GLU A 187 0.90 11.23 -11.67
N LEU A 188 0.12 11.30 -10.58
CA LEU A 188 -1.25 10.78 -10.56
C LEU A 188 -2.21 11.62 -11.41
N ILE A 189 -2.04 12.94 -11.42
CA ILE A 189 -2.82 13.85 -12.27
C ILE A 189 -2.50 13.57 -13.74
N ASP A 190 -1.22 13.42 -14.09
CA ASP A 190 -0.78 13.16 -15.47
C ASP A 190 -1.26 11.80 -15.98
N LYS A 191 -1.35 10.80 -15.10
CA LYS A 191 -1.93 9.49 -15.38
C LYS A 191 -3.47 9.49 -15.42
N GLY A 192 -4.14 10.61 -15.13
CA GLY A 192 -5.60 10.74 -15.20
C GLY A 192 -6.36 10.20 -14.00
N TYR A 193 -5.69 9.89 -12.88
CA TYR A 193 -6.39 9.39 -11.67
C TYR A 193 -7.33 10.41 -11.04
N PHE A 194 -7.18 11.70 -11.38
CA PHE A 194 -8.06 12.78 -10.95
C PHE A 194 -9.15 13.13 -11.97
N ASP A 195 -9.26 12.43 -13.10
CA ASP A 195 -10.25 12.76 -14.12
C ASP A 195 -11.67 12.36 -13.69
N ASN A 196 -12.62 13.28 -13.85
CA ASN A 196 -14.06 13.07 -13.62
C ASN A 196 -14.40 12.46 -12.24
N ARG A 197 -13.77 12.96 -11.18
CA ARG A 197 -14.05 12.51 -9.81
C ARG A 197 -15.34 13.12 -9.28
N THR A 198 -15.95 12.46 -8.32
CA THR A 198 -17.18 12.97 -7.71
C THR A 198 -16.89 14.21 -6.86
N GLN A 199 -17.91 15.05 -6.70
CA GLN A 199 -17.86 16.23 -5.84
C GLN A 199 -17.38 15.89 -4.41
N ASP A 200 -17.84 14.78 -3.84
CA ASP A 200 -17.48 14.35 -2.48
C ASP A 200 -16.02 13.91 -2.36
N GLU A 201 -15.53 13.13 -3.34
CA GLU A 201 -14.12 12.72 -3.39
C GLU A 201 -13.18 13.92 -3.49
N LEU A 202 -13.47 14.85 -4.41
CA LEU A 202 -12.69 16.07 -4.60
C LEU A 202 -12.71 16.94 -3.35
N PHE A 203 -13.88 17.15 -2.75
CA PHE A 203 -14.01 17.94 -1.53
C PHE A 203 -13.17 17.37 -0.38
N LYS A 204 -13.18 16.04 -0.20
CA LYS A 204 -12.37 15.35 0.83
C LYS A 204 -10.88 15.48 0.56
N PHE A 205 -10.46 15.24 -0.69
CA PHE A 205 -9.07 15.40 -1.10
C PHE A 205 -8.59 16.84 -0.88
N LEU A 206 -9.31 17.83 -1.40
CA LEU A 206 -8.97 19.25 -1.27
C LEU A 206 -8.99 19.71 0.19
N SER A 207 -9.91 19.18 1.01
CA SER A 207 -9.92 19.45 2.46
C SER A 207 -8.68 18.91 3.16
N SER A 208 -8.23 17.71 2.79
CA SER A 208 -7.03 17.09 3.34
C SER A 208 -5.76 17.83 2.89
N LEU A 209 -5.65 18.14 1.59
CA LEU A 209 -4.56 18.92 0.99
C LEU A 209 -4.46 20.32 1.61
N GLY A 210 -5.61 20.97 1.83
CA GLY A 210 -5.71 22.28 2.46
C GLY A 210 -5.54 22.30 3.99
N SER A 211 -5.28 21.17 4.64
CA SER A 211 -5.12 21.12 6.11
C SER A 211 -3.97 22.00 6.60
N TYR A 212 -2.90 22.09 5.81
CA TYR A 212 -1.81 23.03 6.00
C TYR A 212 -2.31 24.48 6.06
N ALA A 213 -1.85 25.24 7.06
CA ALA A 213 -2.25 26.63 7.23
C ALA A 213 -1.58 27.51 6.18
N GLN A 214 -2.36 27.94 5.20
CA GLN A 214 -1.87 28.75 4.09
C GLN A 214 -1.31 30.09 4.58
N ARG A 215 -0.05 30.38 4.21
CA ARG A 215 0.73 31.53 4.68
C ARG A 215 1.65 32.13 3.61
N GLY A 216 1.46 31.75 2.36
CA GLY A 216 2.15 32.33 1.20
C GLY A 216 3.61 31.88 1.02
N ASP A 217 4.02 30.78 1.66
CA ASP A 217 5.32 30.16 1.43
C ASP A 217 5.29 29.15 0.26
N GLU A 218 6.42 28.49 0.00
CA GLU A 218 6.56 27.51 -1.09
C GLU A 218 5.56 26.35 -0.96
N ILE A 219 5.30 25.89 0.28
CA ILE A 219 4.31 24.83 0.53
C ILE A 219 2.91 25.31 0.17
N SER A 220 2.57 26.55 0.53
CA SER A 220 1.31 27.17 0.09
C SER A 220 1.18 27.25 -1.42
N ALA A 221 2.25 27.63 -2.13
CA ALA A 221 2.26 27.72 -3.58
C ALA A 221 2.06 26.34 -4.23
N GLU A 222 2.73 25.30 -3.73
CA GLU A 222 2.59 23.92 -4.24
C GLU A 222 1.19 23.35 -3.98
N ILE A 223 0.60 23.58 -2.80
CA ILE A 223 -0.79 23.18 -2.50
C ILE A 223 -1.77 23.84 -3.46
N GLN A 224 -1.63 25.15 -3.70
CA GLN A 224 -2.47 25.88 -4.65
C GLN A 224 -2.27 25.36 -6.08
N ARG A 225 -1.03 25.08 -6.48
CA ARG A 225 -0.69 24.50 -7.79
C ARG A 225 -1.40 23.16 -7.99
N ILE A 226 -1.22 22.21 -7.08
CA ILE A 226 -1.89 20.90 -7.16
C ILE A 226 -3.41 21.04 -7.19
N ALA A 227 -3.98 21.89 -6.33
CA ALA A 227 -5.43 22.12 -6.32
C ALA A 227 -5.94 22.66 -7.67
N MET A 228 -5.22 23.61 -8.28
CA MET A 228 -5.57 24.13 -9.60
C MET A 228 -5.50 23.05 -10.69
N ARG A 229 -4.44 22.22 -10.69
CA ARG A 229 -4.30 21.11 -11.63
C ARG A 229 -5.46 20.11 -11.52
N VAL A 230 -5.83 19.74 -10.29
CA VAL A 230 -6.97 18.84 -10.04
C VAL A 230 -8.29 19.47 -10.49
N LEU A 231 -8.54 20.74 -10.18
CA LEU A 231 -9.76 21.44 -10.58
C LEU A 231 -9.84 21.65 -12.09
N LYS A 232 -8.71 21.79 -12.81
CA LYS A 232 -8.69 21.86 -14.28
C LYS A 232 -9.30 20.60 -14.92
N ARG A 233 -9.10 19.44 -14.28
CA ARG A 233 -9.69 18.15 -14.68
C ARG A 233 -11.13 17.94 -14.19
N ASN A 234 -11.62 18.81 -13.31
CA ASN A 234 -12.93 18.70 -12.65
C ASN A 234 -13.65 20.06 -12.60
N GLN A 235 -13.93 20.62 -13.78
CA GLN A 235 -14.43 22.00 -13.92
C GLN A 235 -15.84 22.23 -13.37
N ASP A 236 -16.57 21.15 -13.12
CA ASP A 236 -17.91 21.18 -12.52
C ASP A 236 -17.88 21.18 -10.98
N TYR A 237 -16.69 21.19 -10.36
CA TYR A 237 -16.55 21.27 -8.91
C TYR A 237 -17.16 22.58 -8.37
N ILE A 238 -17.96 22.47 -7.32
CA ILE A 238 -18.57 23.60 -6.62
C ILE A 238 -18.09 23.60 -5.17
N GLU A 239 -17.48 24.69 -4.71
CA GLU A 239 -17.10 24.78 -3.29
C GLU A 239 -18.36 24.87 -2.41
N THR A 240 -18.43 23.99 -1.40
CA THR A 240 -19.57 23.87 -0.48
C THR A 240 -19.25 24.35 0.95
N SER A 241 -17.99 24.68 1.24
CA SER A 241 -17.51 25.16 2.53
C SER A 241 -16.98 26.59 2.46
N ASP A 242 -17.14 27.33 3.56
CA ASP A 242 -16.53 28.65 3.78
C ASP A 242 -15.15 28.56 4.47
N ARG A 243 -14.74 27.37 4.93
CA ARG A 243 -13.60 27.19 5.86
C ARG A 243 -12.65 26.04 5.52
N GLN A 244 -13.06 25.13 4.63
CA GLN A 244 -12.32 23.92 4.25
C GLN A 244 -12.04 23.91 2.74
N ALA A 245 -11.38 22.85 2.26
CA ALA A 245 -11.09 22.64 0.84
C ALA A 245 -10.55 23.89 0.12
N THR A 246 -11.17 24.31 -0.99
CA THR A 246 -10.67 25.41 -1.82
C THR A 246 -10.83 26.77 -1.16
N ALA A 247 -11.85 26.94 -0.31
CA ALA A 247 -12.02 28.15 0.51
C ALA A 247 -10.85 28.36 1.48
N ARG A 248 -10.19 27.25 1.87
CA ARG A 248 -8.97 27.26 2.68
C ARG A 248 -7.71 27.39 1.81
N ILE A 249 -7.62 26.65 0.71
CA ILE A 249 -6.42 26.60 -0.15
C ILE A 249 -6.11 27.96 -0.80
N PHE A 250 -7.11 28.63 -1.38
CA PHE A 250 -6.90 29.85 -2.17
C PHE A 250 -7.00 31.14 -1.34
N LYS A 251 -6.50 31.09 -0.09
CA LYS A 251 -6.57 32.20 0.85
C LYS A 251 -5.33 32.28 1.73
N ASP A 252 -4.89 33.48 2.09
CA ASP A 252 -4.01 33.70 3.25
C ASP A 252 -4.85 33.82 4.53
N HIS A 253 -4.72 32.84 5.42
CA HIS A 253 -5.53 32.77 6.64
C HIS A 253 -5.16 33.78 7.72
N TRP A 254 -4.03 34.47 7.58
CA TRP A 254 -3.56 35.41 8.59
C TRP A 254 -4.03 36.85 8.34
N GLN A 255 -4.40 37.18 7.09
CA GLN A 255 -4.63 38.57 6.68
C GLN A 255 -6.07 38.89 6.24
N ASN A 256 -6.93 37.89 5.99
CA ASN A 256 -8.27 38.10 5.43
C ASN A 256 -9.34 37.26 6.17
N PRO A 257 -10.50 37.82 6.56
CA PRO A 257 -11.61 37.04 7.13
C PRO A 257 -12.46 36.28 6.09
N GLU A 258 -12.51 36.71 4.83
CA GLU A 258 -13.41 36.15 3.79
C GLU A 258 -12.94 34.82 3.20
N PRO A 259 -13.83 33.89 2.76
CA PRO A 259 -13.43 32.64 2.11
C PRO A 259 -12.56 32.84 0.86
N GLY A 260 -11.64 31.92 0.60
CA GLY A 260 -10.89 31.89 -0.66
C GLY A 260 -11.81 31.69 -1.86
N VAL A 261 -11.47 32.33 -2.99
CA VAL A 261 -12.23 32.21 -4.24
C VAL A 261 -11.43 31.35 -5.20
N ILE A 262 -12.08 30.36 -5.83
CA ILE A 262 -11.44 29.52 -6.85
C ILE A 262 -11.05 30.40 -8.05
N PRO A 263 -9.77 30.45 -8.45
CA PRO A 263 -9.31 31.28 -9.55
C PRO A 263 -9.61 30.62 -10.92
N TRP A 264 -10.89 30.46 -11.27
CA TRP A 264 -11.31 29.74 -12.48
C TRP A 264 -10.74 30.31 -13.78
N GLU A 265 -10.50 31.62 -13.87
CA GLU A 265 -9.86 32.23 -15.03
C GLU A 265 -8.43 31.69 -15.24
N THR A 266 -7.66 31.59 -14.15
CA THR A 266 -6.31 31.00 -14.17
C THR A 266 -6.36 29.51 -14.47
N ILE A 267 -7.23 28.76 -13.80
CA ILE A 267 -7.36 27.30 -13.97
C ILE A 267 -7.73 26.92 -15.41
N ARG A 268 -8.56 27.73 -16.08
CA ARG A 268 -8.97 27.50 -17.49
C ARG A 268 -7.94 27.97 -18.51
N SER A 269 -6.90 28.69 -18.08
CA SER A 269 -5.81 29.13 -18.95
C SER A 269 -4.80 28.02 -19.22
N ASP A 270 -3.86 28.29 -20.14
CA ASP A 270 -2.73 27.42 -20.44
C ASP A 270 -1.60 27.52 -19.39
N VAL A 271 -1.74 28.34 -18.35
CA VAL A 271 -0.72 28.49 -17.29
C VAL A 271 -0.71 27.29 -16.33
N VAL A 272 -1.83 26.57 -16.24
CA VAL A 272 -1.99 25.39 -15.38
C VAL A 272 -2.01 24.17 -16.27
N ASP A 273 -0.92 23.42 -16.38
CA ASP A 273 -0.88 22.14 -17.15
C ASP A 273 -1.13 20.94 -16.26
#